data_AF-A0A444UFD9-F1
#
_entry.id   AF-A0A444UFD9-F1
#
_cell.length_a   1.000
_cell.length_b   1.000
_cell.length_c   1.000
_cell.angle_alpha   90.00
_cell.angle_beta   90.00
_cell.angle_gamma   90.00
#
_symmetry.space_group_name_H-M   'P 1'
#
loop_
_entity.id
_entity.type
_entity.pdbx_description
1 polymer ?
#
loop_
_entity_poly.entity_id
_entity_poly.type
_entity_poly.pdbx_seq_one_letter_code
_entity_poly.pdbx_strand_id
1 'polypeptide(L)'
;MDAARFLFVILVFEIFEFGFSESDARWKTYINKITEGVQSCQPCEQHNCSCYYRVLENDLLPFQGGVSQALLWDTVNRGVGTHYQVIKNKLYREGNCMFPARCSGVEHFILEVIDRLPDTELVINVRDYPQVPRWMKPIQPVFSFSKTSEYQDIMYPAWTFWEGGPAVWPIYPTGLGRWDLMRDDLEKSARNWPWGKKLPKGFFRGSRTSAERDPLILLSRENPELVDAEYTKNQAWKSDKDTLGRPPTKEVPLVDHCKYKYLFNFRGVAASFRLKHLFLCGSLVFHVGEEWLEFFYPQLKPWVHYIPVKQDLSDLGELLQFVKENDTIAQEIAKSGIVFLKLSTYESWLLECLTYFSVLTAPCSIPAGVPMMAMQKAAGETLLERKRREQREMYELKLAEWSARLHVTEGLIGEVDSKIEENSTESDLETIEELLNLPRNQELPWDSGKK
;
A
#
# COMPACT_ATOMS: atom_id res chain seq x y z
N MET A 1 18.69 -22.75 17.35
CA MET A 1 17.42 -23.40 16.93
C MET A 1 16.40 -22.30 16.79
N ASP A 2 16.13 -21.88 15.56
CA ASP A 2 15.37 -20.67 15.27
C ASP A 2 13.89 -20.80 15.61
N ALA A 3 13.32 -19.73 16.18
CA ALA A 3 11.90 -19.62 16.52
C ALA A 3 10.96 -19.91 15.33
N ALA A 4 11.42 -19.66 14.09
CA ALA A 4 10.70 -19.97 12.86
C ALA A 4 10.59 -21.49 12.59
N ARG A 5 11.65 -22.27 12.86
CA ARG A 5 11.58 -23.74 12.81
C ARG A 5 10.73 -24.30 13.94
N PHE A 6 10.76 -23.69 15.12
CA PHE A 6 9.93 -24.12 16.25
C PHE A 6 8.44 -23.87 15.98
N LEU A 7 8.08 -22.71 15.42
CA LEU A 7 6.70 -22.39 15.01
C LEU A 7 6.22 -23.21 13.80
N PHE A 8 7.08 -23.47 12.81
CA PHE A 8 6.73 -24.31 11.66
C PHE A 8 6.54 -25.78 12.06
N VAL A 9 7.38 -26.29 12.97
CA VAL A 9 7.22 -27.63 13.55
C VAL A 9 5.97 -27.70 14.43
N ILE A 10 5.64 -26.64 15.20
CA ILE A 10 4.38 -26.55 15.96
C ILE A 10 3.16 -26.49 15.04
N LEU A 11 3.21 -25.74 13.93
CA LEU A 11 2.14 -25.70 12.92
C LEU A 11 1.89 -27.09 12.33
N VAL A 12 2.95 -27.84 12.04
CA VAL A 12 2.85 -29.23 11.57
C VAL A 12 2.40 -30.17 12.69
N PHE A 13 2.86 -29.99 13.93
CA PHE A 13 2.48 -30.85 15.07
C PHE A 13 1.05 -30.60 15.57
N GLU A 14 0.58 -29.36 15.68
CA GLU A 14 -0.79 -29.03 16.10
C GLU A 14 -1.82 -29.42 15.05
N ILE A 15 -1.48 -29.36 13.75
CA ILE A 15 -2.33 -29.93 12.68
C ILE A 15 -2.42 -31.46 12.79
N PHE A 16 -1.37 -32.14 13.30
CA PHE A 16 -1.35 -33.60 13.45
C PHE A 16 -1.92 -34.11 14.80
N GLU A 17 -1.94 -33.31 15.87
CA GLU A 17 -2.46 -33.72 17.19
C GLU A 17 -3.98 -33.53 17.37
N PHE A 18 -4.66 -32.74 16.52
CA PHE A 18 -6.11 -32.68 16.52
C PHE A 18 -6.69 -33.92 15.83
N GLY A 19 -7.05 -34.92 16.64
CA GLY A 19 -7.68 -36.16 16.22
C GLY A 19 -8.89 -35.93 15.31
N PHE A 20 -8.92 -36.65 14.20
CA PHE A 20 -9.94 -36.56 13.16
C PHE A 20 -11.35 -36.83 13.73
N SER A 21 -12.23 -35.82 13.69
CA SER A 21 -13.64 -35.93 14.04
C SER A 21 -14.49 -36.06 12.77
N GLU A 22 -15.75 -36.49 12.88
CA GLU A 22 -16.68 -36.66 11.75
C GLU A 22 -16.91 -35.37 10.93
N SER A 23 -16.65 -34.19 11.51
CA SER A 23 -16.63 -32.89 10.82
C SER A 23 -15.50 -32.75 9.79
N ASP A 24 -14.43 -33.53 9.90
CA ASP A 24 -13.27 -33.47 9.00
C ASP A 24 -13.55 -34.06 7.63
N ALA A 25 -14.59 -34.89 7.47
CA ALA A 25 -14.96 -35.44 6.18
C ALA A 25 -15.43 -34.33 5.20
N ARG A 26 -16.17 -33.34 5.69
CA ARG A 26 -16.71 -32.24 4.87
C ARG A 26 -15.60 -31.33 4.34
N TRP A 27 -14.65 -30.99 5.20
CA TRP A 27 -13.60 -30.01 4.88
C TRP A 27 -12.28 -30.62 4.43
N LYS A 28 -12.22 -31.95 4.31
CA LYS A 28 -11.03 -32.74 3.93
C LYS A 28 -10.29 -32.15 2.74
N THR A 29 -11.00 -31.67 1.72
CA THR A 29 -10.39 -31.06 0.53
C THR A 29 -9.56 -29.82 0.88
N TYR A 30 -10.05 -28.93 1.74
CA TYR A 30 -9.32 -27.73 2.15
C TYR A 30 -8.20 -28.06 3.13
N ILE A 31 -8.43 -29.00 4.06
CA ILE A 31 -7.39 -29.49 4.98
C ILE A 31 -6.22 -30.11 4.20
N ASN A 32 -6.50 -30.89 3.16
CA ASN A 32 -5.47 -31.46 2.29
C ASN A 32 -4.69 -30.35 1.55
N LYS A 33 -5.36 -29.35 0.98
CA LYS A 33 -4.70 -28.20 0.32
C LYS A 33 -3.79 -27.43 1.27
N ILE A 34 -4.21 -27.24 2.53
CA ILE A 34 -3.40 -26.60 3.57
C ILE A 34 -2.18 -27.46 3.88
N THR A 35 -2.39 -28.77 4.08
CA THR A 35 -1.31 -29.72 4.38
C THR A 35 -0.27 -29.74 3.25
N GLU A 36 -0.70 -29.86 1.99
CA GLU A 36 0.16 -29.81 0.81
C GLU A 36 0.88 -28.46 0.68
N GLY A 37 0.17 -27.36 0.93
CA GLY A 37 0.73 -26.00 0.92
C GLY A 37 1.85 -25.83 1.94
N VAL A 38 1.62 -26.27 3.18
CA VAL A 38 2.62 -26.21 4.26
C VAL A 38 3.80 -27.12 3.97
N GLN A 39 3.57 -28.37 3.52
CA GLN A 39 4.64 -29.32 3.20
C GLN A 39 5.53 -28.89 2.04
N SER A 40 4.94 -28.25 1.02
CA SER A 40 5.68 -27.74 -0.14
C SER A 40 6.32 -26.37 0.10
N CYS A 41 5.91 -25.66 1.16
CA CYS A 41 6.46 -24.35 1.49
C CYS A 41 7.85 -24.48 2.09
N GLN A 42 8.85 -23.96 1.39
CA GLN A 42 10.19 -23.75 1.94
C GLN A 42 10.21 -22.39 2.65
N PRO A 43 10.34 -22.34 3.99
CA PRO A 43 10.44 -21.07 4.70
C PRO A 43 11.66 -20.30 4.22
N CYS A 44 11.51 -18.98 4.02
CA CYS A 44 12.69 -18.16 3.79
C CYS A 44 13.40 -17.92 5.13
N GLU A 45 14.54 -18.59 5.33
CA GLU A 45 15.32 -18.53 6.57
C GLU A 45 16.29 -17.33 6.61
N GLN A 46 16.39 -16.51 5.54
CA GLN A 46 17.37 -15.42 5.47
C GLN A 46 16.74 -14.06 5.82
N HIS A 47 17.47 -13.26 6.62
CA HIS A 47 17.11 -11.88 6.96
C HIS A 47 17.43 -10.85 5.85
N ASN A 48 17.77 -11.31 4.65
CA ASN A 48 18.07 -10.48 3.46
C ASN A 48 16.99 -10.70 2.37
N CYS A 49 17.17 -10.10 1.19
CA CYS A 49 16.21 -10.23 0.08
C CYS A 49 16.34 -11.49 -0.79
N SER A 50 17.16 -12.47 -0.39
CA SER A 50 17.34 -13.72 -1.16
C SER A 50 16.03 -14.48 -1.41
N CYS A 51 15.02 -14.31 -0.55
CA CYS A 51 13.69 -14.88 -0.73
C CYS A 51 13.08 -14.50 -2.09
N TYR A 52 13.39 -13.30 -2.57
CA TYR A 52 12.83 -12.72 -3.78
C TYR A 52 13.77 -12.84 -4.98
N TYR A 53 14.97 -13.39 -4.79
CA TYR A 53 15.99 -13.51 -5.84
C TYR A 53 15.47 -14.27 -7.07
N ARG A 54 14.66 -15.31 -6.87
CA ARG A 54 14.04 -16.06 -7.98
C ARG A 54 13.12 -15.20 -8.86
N VAL A 55 12.46 -14.20 -8.28
CA VAL A 55 11.60 -13.28 -9.05
C VAL A 55 12.46 -12.43 -9.98
N LEU A 56 13.55 -11.89 -9.43
CA LEU A 56 14.52 -11.12 -10.19
C LEU A 56 15.18 -11.95 -11.29
N GLU A 57 15.64 -13.16 -10.96
CA GLU A 57 16.27 -14.08 -11.91
C GLU A 57 15.34 -14.40 -13.08
N ASN A 58 14.08 -14.71 -12.81
CA ASN A 58 13.08 -14.99 -13.84
C ASN A 58 12.77 -13.77 -14.70
N ASP A 59 12.68 -12.58 -14.10
CA ASP A 59 12.39 -11.33 -14.81
C ASP A 59 13.56 -10.89 -15.70
N LEU A 60 14.80 -11.20 -15.30
CA LEU A 60 16.01 -10.85 -16.03
C LEU A 60 16.51 -11.95 -16.98
N LEU A 61 15.96 -13.16 -16.88
CA LEU A 61 16.25 -14.30 -17.77
C LEU A 61 16.19 -13.94 -19.27
N PRO A 62 15.21 -13.16 -19.77
CA PRO A 62 15.15 -12.80 -21.19
C PRO A 62 16.30 -11.91 -21.66
N PHE A 63 17.04 -11.28 -20.76
CA PHE A 63 18.10 -10.31 -21.04
C PHE A 63 19.50 -10.87 -20.72
N GLN A 64 19.64 -12.17 -20.46
CA GLN A 64 20.94 -12.81 -20.18
C GLN A 64 21.98 -12.63 -21.30
N GLY A 65 21.54 -12.44 -22.54
CA GLY A 65 22.41 -12.10 -23.68
C GLY A 65 22.95 -10.66 -23.67
N GLY A 66 22.60 -9.87 -22.65
CA GLY A 66 22.92 -8.46 -22.54
C GLY A 66 21.84 -7.55 -23.15
N VAL A 67 21.81 -6.30 -22.68
CA VAL A 67 20.96 -5.25 -23.23
C VAL A 67 21.82 -4.31 -24.09
N SER A 68 21.59 -4.29 -25.40
CA SER A 68 22.36 -3.43 -26.30
C SER A 68 21.91 -1.96 -26.22
N GLN A 69 22.81 -1.04 -26.52
CA GLN A 69 22.50 0.40 -26.57
C GLN A 69 21.35 0.71 -27.54
N ALA A 70 21.32 0.03 -28.69
CA ALA A 70 20.27 0.20 -29.69
C ALA A 70 18.90 -0.27 -29.17
N LEU A 71 18.87 -1.38 -28.41
CA LEU A 71 17.64 -1.87 -27.79
C LEU A 71 17.12 -0.89 -26.75
N LEU A 72 18.01 -0.37 -25.88
CA LEU A 72 17.62 0.59 -24.86
C LEU A 72 17.10 1.90 -25.47
N TRP A 73 17.76 2.42 -26.51
CA TRP A 73 17.27 3.60 -27.24
C TRP A 73 15.91 3.35 -27.91
N ASP A 74 15.68 2.18 -28.49
CA ASP A 74 14.35 1.79 -29.00
C ASP A 74 13.31 1.81 -27.87
N THR A 75 13.64 1.29 -26.69
CA THR A 75 12.76 1.34 -25.51
C THR A 75 12.43 2.78 -25.08
N VAL A 76 13.43 3.66 -25.01
CA VAL A 76 13.26 5.07 -24.67
C VAL A 76 12.37 5.78 -25.69
N ASN A 77 12.64 5.60 -26.99
CA ASN A 77 11.90 6.25 -28.08
C ASN A 77 10.43 5.80 -28.16
N ARG A 78 10.10 4.60 -27.66
CA ARG A 78 8.71 4.14 -27.55
C ARG A 78 7.91 4.89 -26.48
N GLY A 79 8.54 5.60 -25.55
CA GLY A 79 7.85 6.37 -24.51
C GLY A 79 7.07 5.50 -23.51
N VAL A 80 7.49 4.25 -23.32
CA VAL A 80 6.82 3.24 -22.46
C VAL A 80 7.15 3.42 -20.98
N GLY A 81 8.11 4.26 -20.62
CA GLY A 81 8.45 4.56 -19.24
C GLY A 81 9.29 5.83 -19.15
N THR A 82 9.72 6.15 -17.94
CA THR A 82 10.61 7.28 -17.66
C THR A 82 12.06 6.83 -17.72
N HIS A 83 12.87 7.51 -18.52
CA HIS A 83 14.29 7.21 -18.70
C HIS A 83 15.13 7.77 -17.55
N TYR A 84 15.90 6.90 -16.89
CA TYR A 84 16.86 7.21 -15.83
C TYR A 84 18.27 6.74 -16.20
N GLN A 85 19.28 7.41 -15.65
CA GLN A 85 20.68 7.02 -15.79
C GLN A 85 21.40 7.20 -14.46
N VAL A 86 22.24 6.25 -14.08
CA VAL A 86 23.18 6.36 -12.97
C VAL A 86 24.57 6.46 -13.58
N ILE A 87 25.27 7.56 -13.35
CA ILE A 87 26.63 7.77 -13.87
C ILE A 87 27.49 8.36 -12.75
N LYS A 88 28.57 7.67 -12.38
CA LYS A 88 29.46 8.04 -11.27
C LYS A 88 28.67 8.32 -9.99
N ASN A 89 27.79 7.38 -9.63
CA ASN A 89 26.92 7.45 -8.46
C ASN A 89 25.99 8.69 -8.42
N LYS A 90 25.66 9.26 -9.60
CA LYS A 90 24.69 10.35 -9.72
C LYS A 90 23.51 9.92 -10.57
N LEU A 91 22.31 10.24 -10.12
CA LEU A 91 21.06 9.94 -10.81
C LEU A 91 20.65 11.07 -11.74
N TYR A 92 20.40 10.73 -12.99
CA TYR A 92 19.86 11.58 -14.05
C TYR A 92 18.52 10.99 -14.49
N ARG A 93 17.63 11.84 -15.00
CA ARG A 93 16.31 11.48 -15.52
C ARG A 93 15.93 12.43 -16.64
N GLU A 94 15.16 11.94 -17.60
CA GLU A 94 14.49 12.80 -18.55
C GLU A 94 13.59 13.83 -17.85
N GLY A 95 13.33 14.96 -18.53
CA GLY A 95 12.60 16.07 -17.95
C GLY A 95 11.15 15.70 -17.58
N ASN A 96 10.48 14.95 -18.45
CA ASN A 96 9.07 14.60 -18.28
C ASN A 96 8.90 13.41 -17.32
N CYS A 97 7.97 13.55 -16.37
CA CYS A 97 7.43 12.41 -15.62
C CYS A 97 5.93 12.63 -15.44
N MET A 98 5.11 11.73 -16.01
CA MET A 98 3.65 11.83 -15.98
C MET A 98 3.08 11.83 -14.55
N PHE A 99 3.74 11.14 -13.62
CA PHE A 99 3.32 11.05 -12.22
C PHE A 99 4.48 11.45 -11.29
N PRO A 100 4.70 12.76 -11.04
CA PRO A 100 5.88 13.25 -10.32
C PRO A 100 6.10 12.63 -8.94
N ALA A 101 5.04 12.42 -8.16
CA ALA A 101 5.14 11.77 -6.85
C ALA A 101 5.58 10.30 -6.96
N ARG A 102 5.17 9.60 -8.02
CA ARG A 102 5.60 8.21 -8.26
C ARG A 102 7.09 8.14 -8.64
N CYS A 103 7.53 9.03 -9.53
CA CYS A 103 8.96 9.17 -9.82
C CYS A 103 9.76 9.50 -8.55
N SER A 104 9.25 10.39 -7.70
CA SER A 104 9.90 10.76 -6.44
C SER A 104 10.07 9.58 -5.49
N GLY A 105 9.06 8.70 -5.39
CA GLY A 105 9.13 7.47 -4.60
C GLY A 105 10.11 6.43 -5.17
N VAL A 106 10.22 6.30 -6.50
CA VAL A 106 11.26 5.46 -7.14
C VAL A 106 12.66 6.02 -6.88
N GLU A 107 12.83 7.32 -7.10
CA GLU A 107 14.10 8.03 -6.91
C GLU A 107 14.62 7.93 -5.48
N HIS A 108 13.73 7.97 -4.48
CA HIS A 108 14.10 7.82 -3.08
C HIS A 108 14.93 6.54 -2.87
N PHE A 109 14.41 5.39 -3.32
CA PHE A 109 15.11 4.12 -3.12
C PHE A 109 16.37 3.98 -3.99
N ILE A 110 16.37 4.50 -5.23
CA ILE A 110 17.59 4.50 -6.05
C ILE A 110 18.70 5.29 -5.37
N LEU A 111 18.37 6.47 -4.82
CA LEU A 111 19.32 7.35 -4.14
C LEU A 111 19.88 6.74 -2.84
N GLU A 112 19.10 5.92 -2.12
CA GLU A 112 19.59 5.21 -0.92
C GLU A 112 20.69 4.18 -1.22
N VAL A 113 20.70 3.65 -2.45
CA VAL A 113 21.63 2.57 -2.85
C VAL A 113 22.68 3.05 -3.86
N ILE A 114 22.59 4.31 -4.31
CA ILE A 114 23.31 4.82 -5.48
C ILE A 114 24.84 4.73 -5.39
N ASP A 115 25.41 4.84 -4.19
CA ASP A 115 26.86 4.74 -3.95
C ASP A 115 27.40 3.32 -4.20
N ARG A 116 26.51 2.32 -4.23
CA ARG A 116 26.82 0.91 -4.50
C ARG A 116 26.41 0.48 -5.91
N LEU A 117 25.71 1.34 -6.66
CA LEU A 117 25.32 1.05 -8.03
C LEU A 117 26.45 1.43 -8.99
N PRO A 118 26.83 0.55 -9.92
CA PRO A 118 27.68 0.95 -11.03
C PRO A 118 26.86 1.76 -12.05
N ASP A 119 27.55 2.28 -13.06
CA ASP A 119 26.90 3.05 -14.11
C ASP A 119 25.87 2.19 -14.85
N THR A 120 24.64 2.70 -14.98
CA THR A 120 23.52 1.97 -15.61
C THR A 120 22.48 2.92 -16.19
N GLU A 121 21.65 2.43 -17.11
CA GLU A 121 20.57 3.18 -17.73
C GLU A 121 19.29 2.34 -17.69
N LEU A 122 18.16 2.96 -17.32
CA LEU A 122 16.92 2.27 -16.95
C LEU A 122 15.72 2.96 -17.61
N VAL A 123 14.72 2.17 -18.03
CA VAL A 123 13.39 2.69 -18.38
C VAL A 123 12.38 2.18 -17.37
N ILE A 124 11.89 3.08 -16.52
CA ILE A 124 10.98 2.76 -15.42
C ILE A 124 9.59 3.28 -15.72
N ASN A 125 8.65 2.38 -15.98
CA ASN A 125 7.24 2.68 -16.11
C ASN A 125 6.63 2.94 -14.72
N VAL A 126 6.13 4.17 -14.53
CA VAL A 126 5.40 4.60 -13.32
C VAL A 126 3.88 4.63 -13.50
N ARG A 127 3.36 4.10 -14.62
CA ARG A 127 1.91 3.91 -14.84
C ARG A 127 1.43 2.64 -14.14
N ASP A 128 0.12 2.47 -14.09
CA ASP A 128 -0.48 1.30 -13.42
C ASP A 128 -0.29 -0.02 -14.21
N TYR A 129 -0.26 0.04 -15.54
CA TYR A 129 -0.32 -1.16 -16.40
C TYR A 129 1.05 -1.48 -17.03
N PRO A 130 1.44 -2.77 -17.17
CA PRO A 130 2.68 -3.19 -17.80
C PRO A 130 2.72 -2.88 -19.31
N GLN A 131 3.92 -2.88 -19.90
CA GLN A 131 4.18 -2.31 -21.24
C GLN A 131 4.72 -3.32 -22.26
N VAL A 132 5.24 -4.46 -21.81
CA VAL A 132 5.99 -5.40 -22.67
C VAL A 132 5.23 -6.73 -22.74
N PRO A 133 4.17 -6.83 -23.54
CA PRO A 133 3.42 -8.08 -23.69
C PRO A 133 4.30 -9.18 -24.29
N ARG A 134 3.97 -10.45 -24.00
CA ARG A 134 4.79 -11.63 -24.34
C ARG A 134 5.05 -11.81 -25.85
N TRP A 135 4.12 -11.32 -26.68
CA TRP A 135 4.23 -11.36 -28.15
C TRP A 135 5.19 -10.31 -28.73
N MET A 136 5.57 -9.28 -27.96
CA MET A 136 6.47 -8.22 -28.44
C MET A 136 7.89 -8.76 -28.67
N LYS A 137 8.46 -8.44 -29.85
CA LYS A 137 9.85 -8.76 -30.23
C LYS A 137 10.49 -7.54 -30.93
N PRO A 138 11.76 -7.19 -30.62
CA PRO A 138 12.56 -7.71 -29.52
C PRO A 138 11.95 -7.34 -28.15
N ILE A 139 12.30 -8.11 -27.11
CA ILE A 139 11.82 -7.90 -25.75
C ILE A 139 12.45 -6.61 -25.22
N GLN A 140 11.63 -5.70 -24.68
CA GLN A 140 12.08 -4.39 -24.21
C GLN A 140 12.38 -4.44 -22.70
N PRO A 141 13.53 -3.92 -22.23
CA PRO A 141 13.88 -3.86 -20.80
C PRO A 141 13.12 -2.73 -20.08
N VAL A 142 11.84 -2.94 -19.78
CA VAL A 142 10.99 -1.97 -19.06
C VAL A 142 10.71 -2.48 -17.65
N PHE A 143 10.92 -1.61 -16.66
CA PHE A 143 10.56 -1.90 -15.27
C PHE A 143 9.13 -1.42 -14.98
N SER A 144 8.25 -2.31 -14.49
CA SER A 144 6.86 -1.99 -14.12
C SER A 144 6.54 -2.58 -12.75
N PHE A 145 5.81 -1.88 -11.87
CA PHE A 145 5.61 -2.39 -10.50
C PHE A 145 4.78 -3.69 -10.44
N SER A 146 3.93 -3.92 -11.44
CA SER A 146 3.01 -5.06 -11.49
C SER A 146 2.85 -5.60 -12.91
N LYS A 147 2.68 -6.92 -13.00
CA LYS A 147 2.46 -7.65 -14.25
C LYS A 147 1.71 -8.96 -14.04
N THR A 148 1.40 -9.63 -15.14
CA THR A 148 0.97 -11.04 -15.19
C THR A 148 2.01 -11.87 -15.95
N SER A 149 1.80 -13.18 -16.08
CA SER A 149 2.62 -14.08 -16.92
C SER A 149 2.61 -13.74 -18.42
N GLU A 150 1.68 -12.89 -18.85
CA GLU A 150 1.55 -12.44 -20.24
C GLU A 150 2.42 -11.23 -20.57
N TYR A 151 3.23 -10.77 -19.61
CA TYR A 151 4.11 -9.62 -19.73
C TYR A 151 5.54 -9.97 -19.32
N GLN A 152 6.48 -9.31 -19.98
CA GLN A 152 7.93 -9.49 -19.82
C GLN A 152 8.59 -8.29 -19.12
N ASP A 153 7.80 -7.35 -18.59
CA ASP A 153 8.29 -6.27 -17.74
C ASP A 153 9.07 -6.81 -16.55
N ILE A 154 10.07 -6.08 -16.08
CA ILE A 154 10.84 -6.41 -14.87
C ILE A 154 10.12 -5.78 -13.68
N MET A 155 9.70 -6.58 -12.70
CA MET A 155 9.02 -6.03 -11.53
C MET A 155 9.95 -5.15 -10.70
N TYR A 156 9.42 -4.17 -9.97
CA TYR A 156 10.16 -3.40 -8.96
C TYR A 156 9.26 -3.00 -7.79
N PRO A 157 9.82 -2.75 -6.58
CA PRO A 157 9.07 -2.24 -5.44
C PRO A 157 8.38 -0.93 -5.80
N ALA A 158 7.05 -0.94 -5.77
CA ALA A 158 6.25 0.21 -6.15
C ALA A 158 6.66 1.47 -5.36
N TRP A 159 6.57 2.63 -6.01
CA TRP A 159 6.81 3.95 -5.40
C TRP A 159 6.11 4.13 -4.05
N THR A 160 4.91 3.55 -3.88
CA THR A 160 4.07 3.66 -2.68
C THR A 160 4.67 3.08 -1.41
N PHE A 161 5.79 2.34 -1.48
CA PHE A 161 6.54 2.01 -0.26
C PHE A 161 7.05 3.29 0.43
N TRP A 162 7.33 4.35 -0.33
CA TRP A 162 7.69 5.67 0.17
C TRP A 162 6.60 6.73 -0.06
N GLU A 163 6.18 6.97 -1.30
CA GLU A 163 5.19 8.02 -1.64
C GLU A 163 4.52 7.79 -3.00
N GLY A 164 3.55 8.63 -3.37
CA GLY A 164 2.92 8.61 -4.70
C GLY A 164 1.88 7.52 -4.93
N GLY A 165 1.45 6.82 -3.87
CA GLY A 165 0.26 5.96 -3.91
C GLY A 165 -1.04 6.77 -4.05
N PRO A 166 -2.21 6.09 -4.09
CA PRO A 166 -3.50 6.75 -4.26
C PRO A 166 -3.78 7.81 -3.18
N ALA A 167 -4.07 9.04 -3.60
CA ALA A 167 -4.50 10.13 -2.72
C ALA A 167 -6.01 10.03 -2.46
N VAL A 168 -6.36 9.21 -1.46
CA VAL A 168 -7.73 8.92 -1.07
C VAL A 168 -8.16 9.92 0.00
N TRP A 169 -8.93 10.94 -0.36
CA TRP A 169 -9.42 11.94 0.58
C TRP A 169 -10.55 11.37 1.46
N PRO A 170 -10.61 11.68 2.78
CA PRO A 170 -9.67 12.48 3.55
C PRO A 170 -8.52 11.66 4.19
N ILE A 171 -8.49 10.34 4.02
CA ILE A 171 -7.64 9.44 4.81
C ILE A 171 -6.16 9.45 4.43
N TYR A 172 -5.82 9.72 3.16
CA TYR A 172 -4.46 9.82 2.64
C TYR A 172 -4.32 11.06 1.74
N PRO A 173 -4.35 12.28 2.30
CA PRO A 173 -4.43 13.52 1.52
C PRO A 173 -3.19 13.75 0.64
N THR A 174 -2.04 13.23 1.03
CA THR A 174 -0.77 13.32 0.29
C THR A 174 -0.42 12.04 -0.47
N GLY A 175 -1.38 11.13 -0.65
CA GLY A 175 -1.13 9.80 -1.23
C GLY A 175 -0.72 8.75 -0.20
N LEU A 176 -1.19 7.52 -0.42
CA LEU A 176 -0.70 6.36 0.34
C LEU A 176 0.82 6.22 0.16
N GLY A 177 1.54 6.01 1.25
CA GLY A 177 3.00 6.03 1.28
C GLY A 177 3.52 5.58 2.64
N ARG A 178 4.81 5.82 2.89
CA ARG A 178 5.50 5.63 4.17
C ARG A 178 5.15 4.29 4.81
N TRP A 179 5.50 3.23 4.07
CA TRP A 179 5.25 1.86 4.51
C TRP A 179 5.89 1.58 5.87
N ASP A 180 7.05 2.18 6.14
CA ASP A 180 7.70 2.19 7.46
C ASP A 180 6.76 2.64 8.58
N LEU A 181 6.12 3.80 8.45
CA LEU A 181 5.19 4.31 9.47
C LEU A 181 3.87 3.54 9.49
N MET A 182 3.36 3.17 8.32
CA MET A 182 2.11 2.43 8.18
C MET A 182 2.20 1.04 8.84
N ARG A 183 3.38 0.39 8.81
CA ARG A 183 3.63 -0.85 9.56
C ARG A 183 3.38 -0.65 11.05
N ASP A 184 3.96 0.37 11.65
CA ASP A 184 3.82 0.64 13.09
C ASP A 184 2.36 0.87 13.49
N ASP A 185 1.61 1.61 12.67
CA ASP A 185 0.20 1.92 12.96
C ASP A 185 -0.71 0.70 12.79
N LEU A 186 -0.47 -0.13 11.77
CA LEU A 186 -1.17 -1.40 11.59
C LEU A 186 -0.85 -2.38 12.73
N GLU A 187 0.40 -2.46 13.17
CA GLU A 187 0.81 -3.31 14.29
C GLU A 187 0.19 -2.85 15.62
N LYS A 188 0.09 -1.54 15.87
CA LYS A 188 -0.67 -0.99 17.01
C LYS A 188 -2.15 -1.37 16.91
N SER A 189 -2.76 -1.21 15.75
CA SER A 189 -4.18 -1.57 15.55
C SER A 189 -4.44 -3.08 15.73
N ALA A 190 -3.56 -3.93 15.20
CA ALA A 190 -3.65 -5.37 15.35
C ALA A 190 -3.60 -5.81 16.83
N ARG A 191 -2.75 -5.17 17.64
CA ARG A 191 -2.70 -5.40 19.11
C ARG A 191 -4.01 -5.02 19.82
N ASN A 192 -4.70 -3.98 19.34
CA ASN A 192 -6.01 -3.58 19.89
C ASN A 192 -7.17 -4.52 19.48
N TRP A 193 -6.94 -5.33 18.45
CA TRP A 193 -7.88 -6.29 17.88
C TRP A 193 -7.30 -7.70 17.80
N PRO A 194 -7.03 -8.36 18.95
CA PRO A 194 -6.60 -9.76 18.95
C PRO A 194 -7.68 -10.65 18.32
N TRP A 195 -7.27 -11.82 17.79
CA TRP A 195 -8.14 -12.69 16.98
C TRP A 195 -9.53 -12.94 17.56
N GLY A 196 -9.63 -13.29 18.85
CA GLY A 196 -10.90 -13.55 19.53
C GLY A 196 -11.83 -12.33 19.67
N LYS A 197 -11.32 -11.10 19.50
CA LYS A 197 -12.10 -9.86 19.53
C LYS A 197 -12.53 -9.39 18.13
N LYS A 198 -11.93 -9.94 17.07
CA LYS A 198 -12.25 -9.54 15.69
C LYS A 198 -13.64 -10.02 15.29
N LEU A 199 -14.35 -9.22 14.51
CA LEU A 199 -15.68 -9.55 13.96
C LEU A 199 -15.55 -10.70 12.94
N PRO A 200 -16.31 -11.81 13.08
CA PRO A 200 -16.24 -12.98 12.19
C PRO A 200 -16.97 -12.74 10.86
N LYS A 201 -16.60 -11.66 10.17
CA LYS A 201 -17.28 -11.10 9.01
C LYS A 201 -16.28 -10.75 7.92
N GLY A 202 -16.67 -10.97 6.67
CA GLY A 202 -15.93 -10.51 5.51
C GLY A 202 -15.92 -8.99 5.42
N PHE A 203 -14.79 -8.37 5.08
CA PHE A 203 -14.72 -6.92 4.96
C PHE A 203 -13.96 -6.44 3.73
N PHE A 204 -14.52 -5.43 3.07
CA PHE A 204 -13.89 -4.69 1.99
C PHE A 204 -14.39 -3.24 1.91
N ARG A 205 -13.46 -2.30 1.75
CA ARG A 205 -13.75 -0.91 1.37
C ARG A 205 -12.76 -0.46 0.31
N GLY A 206 -13.26 -0.08 -0.86
CA GLY A 206 -12.46 0.41 -1.98
C GLY A 206 -13.33 0.74 -3.18
N SER A 207 -12.79 1.39 -4.21
CA SER A 207 -13.57 1.77 -5.39
C SER A 207 -13.66 0.66 -6.45
N ARG A 208 -14.50 0.84 -7.47
CA ARG A 208 -14.70 -0.11 -8.57
C ARG A 208 -13.63 0.02 -9.67
N THR A 209 -12.38 -0.32 -9.35
CA THR A 209 -11.27 -0.31 -10.35
C THR A 209 -11.19 -1.59 -11.19
N SER A 210 -11.97 -2.62 -10.85
CA SER A 210 -12.16 -3.84 -11.64
C SER A 210 -13.57 -4.37 -11.37
N ALA A 211 -14.23 -4.91 -12.40
CA ALA A 211 -15.55 -5.54 -12.27
C ALA A 211 -15.50 -6.87 -11.48
N GLU A 212 -14.32 -7.48 -11.31
CA GLU A 212 -14.14 -8.69 -10.49
C GLU A 212 -14.48 -8.49 -9.02
N ARG A 213 -14.59 -7.24 -8.56
CA ARG A 213 -15.02 -6.90 -7.20
C ARG A 213 -16.55 -6.97 -7.06
N ASP A 214 -17.29 -6.89 -8.16
CA ASP A 214 -18.76 -6.77 -8.14
C ASP A 214 -19.46 -7.92 -7.39
N PRO A 215 -19.07 -9.20 -7.57
CA PRO A 215 -19.79 -10.29 -6.90
C PRO A 215 -19.71 -10.20 -5.36
N LEU A 216 -18.60 -9.70 -4.79
CA LEU A 216 -18.50 -9.50 -3.34
C LEU A 216 -19.42 -8.38 -2.84
N ILE A 217 -19.53 -7.30 -3.61
CA ILE A 217 -20.42 -6.18 -3.28
C ILE A 217 -21.88 -6.62 -3.36
N LEU A 218 -22.24 -7.41 -4.37
CA LEU A 218 -23.58 -7.98 -4.49
C LEU A 218 -23.88 -8.96 -3.34
N LEU A 219 -22.94 -9.84 -3.00
CA LEU A 219 -23.06 -10.74 -1.84
C LEU A 219 -23.25 -9.97 -0.53
N SER A 220 -22.53 -8.86 -0.33
CA SER A 220 -22.71 -8.04 0.88
C SER A 220 -24.09 -7.37 0.94
N ARG A 221 -24.66 -7.00 -0.21
CA ARG A 221 -26.03 -6.45 -0.28
C ARG A 221 -27.09 -7.50 0.02
N GLU A 222 -26.86 -8.73 -0.42
CA GLU A 222 -27.77 -9.87 -0.21
C GLU A 222 -27.67 -10.42 1.22
N ASN A 223 -26.45 -10.55 1.73
CA ASN A 223 -26.16 -11.10 3.05
C ASN A 223 -25.20 -10.19 3.82
N PRO A 224 -25.71 -9.06 4.36
CA PRO A 224 -24.90 -8.09 5.06
C PRO A 224 -24.34 -8.63 6.37
N GLU A 225 -24.83 -9.73 6.95
CA GLU A 225 -24.24 -10.35 8.15
C GLU A 225 -22.98 -11.18 7.82
N LEU A 226 -22.90 -11.73 6.61
CA LEU A 226 -21.76 -12.52 6.16
C LEU A 226 -20.59 -11.64 5.72
N VAL A 227 -20.87 -10.62 4.93
CA VAL A 227 -19.87 -9.72 4.33
C VAL A 227 -20.33 -8.27 4.45
N ASP A 228 -19.41 -7.41 4.85
CA ASP A 228 -19.50 -5.96 4.83
C ASP A 228 -18.55 -5.41 3.76
N ALA A 229 -19.04 -5.31 2.52
CA ALA A 229 -18.27 -4.90 1.36
C ALA A 229 -19.02 -3.83 0.55
N GLU A 230 -18.41 -2.65 0.41
CA GLU A 230 -19.04 -1.51 -0.23
C GLU A 230 -18.05 -0.72 -1.10
N TYR A 231 -18.58 -0.13 -2.17
CA TYR A 231 -17.78 0.70 -3.07
C TYR A 231 -17.64 2.14 -2.57
N THR A 232 -16.40 2.61 -2.49
CA THR A 232 -16.04 4.01 -2.24
C THR A 232 -15.85 4.77 -3.56
N LYS A 233 -15.67 6.09 -3.48
CA LYS A 233 -15.33 6.92 -4.64
C LYS A 233 -13.83 6.83 -4.97
N ASN A 234 -13.48 7.00 -6.24
CA ASN A 234 -12.13 7.37 -6.66
C ASN A 234 -12.18 8.64 -7.52
N GLN A 235 -11.02 9.17 -7.89
CA GLN A 235 -10.91 10.40 -8.68
C GLN A 235 -11.54 10.31 -10.09
N ALA A 236 -11.76 9.09 -10.60
CA ALA A 236 -12.36 8.83 -11.90
C ALA A 236 -13.89 8.60 -11.86
N TRP A 237 -14.51 8.70 -10.68
CA TRP A 237 -15.96 8.50 -10.52
C TRP A 237 -16.77 9.55 -11.27
N LYS A 238 -17.78 9.11 -12.01
CA LYS A 238 -18.65 9.96 -12.84
C LYS A 238 -20.13 9.84 -12.49
N SER A 239 -20.57 8.66 -12.05
CA SER A 239 -21.96 8.42 -11.66
C SER A 239 -22.11 7.21 -10.76
N ASP A 240 -23.31 6.98 -10.24
CA ASP A 240 -23.63 5.80 -9.42
C ASP A 240 -23.40 4.46 -10.13
N LYS A 241 -23.25 4.44 -11.46
CA LYS A 241 -22.81 3.25 -12.20
C LYS A 241 -21.44 2.75 -11.73
N ASP A 242 -20.56 3.65 -11.31
CA ASP A 242 -19.22 3.32 -10.79
C ASP A 242 -19.28 2.71 -9.37
N THR A 243 -20.45 2.70 -8.75
CA THR A 243 -20.72 2.13 -7.42
C THR A 243 -21.89 1.13 -7.46
N LEU A 244 -22.16 0.55 -8.64
CA LEU A 244 -23.24 -0.41 -8.90
C LEU A 244 -24.63 0.11 -8.47
N GLY A 245 -24.97 1.32 -8.87
CA GLY A 245 -26.30 1.91 -8.69
C GLY A 245 -26.63 2.31 -7.24
N ARG A 246 -25.63 2.46 -6.36
CA ARG A 246 -25.81 3.00 -5.00
C ARG A 246 -24.86 4.18 -4.76
N PRO A 247 -25.19 5.13 -3.87
CA PRO A 247 -24.25 6.18 -3.47
C PRO A 247 -22.92 5.60 -2.96
N PRO A 248 -21.77 6.25 -3.22
CA PRO A 248 -20.48 5.81 -2.69
C PRO A 248 -20.50 5.83 -1.16
N THR A 249 -19.95 4.78 -0.55
CA THR A 249 -19.72 4.76 0.90
C THR A 249 -18.48 5.57 1.28
N LYS A 250 -18.37 5.92 2.56
CA LYS A 250 -17.21 6.62 3.11
C LYS A 250 -15.96 5.72 3.09
N GLU A 251 -14.83 6.34 2.84
CA GLU A 251 -13.52 5.70 2.92
C GLU A 251 -13.22 5.31 4.37
N VAL A 252 -12.58 4.16 4.55
CA VAL A 252 -12.18 3.64 5.86
C VAL A 252 -10.65 3.52 5.87
N PRO A 253 -9.95 4.08 6.87
CA PRO A 253 -8.50 3.90 7.04
C PRO A 253 -8.12 2.41 7.14
N LEU A 254 -6.94 2.05 6.66
CA LEU A 254 -6.49 0.65 6.66
C LEU A 254 -6.35 0.09 8.09
N VAL A 255 -5.94 0.93 9.05
CA VAL A 255 -5.89 0.55 10.48
C VAL A 255 -7.24 0.13 11.03
N ASP A 256 -8.34 0.70 10.54
CA ASP A 256 -9.70 0.38 11.00
C ASP A 256 -10.25 -0.90 10.36
N HIS A 257 -9.55 -1.48 9.38
CA HIS A 257 -9.87 -2.80 8.85
C HIS A 257 -9.53 -3.90 9.87
N CYS A 258 -8.59 -3.67 10.77
CA CYS A 258 -8.05 -4.71 11.65
C CYS A 258 -9.07 -5.28 12.65
N LYS A 259 -10.23 -4.65 12.82
CA LYS A 259 -11.33 -5.19 13.64
C LYS A 259 -12.07 -6.36 13.00
N TYR A 260 -11.88 -6.66 11.72
CA TYR A 260 -12.56 -7.76 11.01
C TYR A 260 -11.64 -8.97 10.86
N LYS A 261 -12.18 -10.19 10.99
CA LYS A 261 -11.42 -11.44 10.82
C LYS A 261 -11.01 -11.69 9.38
N TYR A 262 -11.87 -11.41 8.41
CA TYR A 262 -11.66 -11.82 7.02
C TYR A 262 -11.56 -10.59 6.12
N LEU A 263 -10.37 -10.33 5.57
CA LEU A 263 -10.09 -9.14 4.75
C LEU A 263 -9.87 -9.53 3.29
N PHE A 264 -10.64 -8.93 2.38
CA PHE A 264 -10.56 -9.25 0.96
C PHE A 264 -9.56 -8.38 0.21
N ASN A 265 -8.75 -9.01 -0.63
CA ASN A 265 -7.90 -8.37 -1.62
C ASN A 265 -8.32 -8.75 -3.03
N PHE A 266 -8.29 -7.77 -3.93
CA PHE A 266 -8.58 -7.91 -5.36
C PHE A 266 -7.58 -7.12 -6.18
N ARG A 267 -7.40 -7.51 -7.45
CA ARG A 267 -6.79 -6.61 -8.44
C ARG A 267 -7.60 -5.32 -8.60
N GLY A 268 -6.93 -4.28 -9.08
CA GLY A 268 -7.51 -3.04 -9.57
C GLY A 268 -7.29 -2.91 -11.07
N VAL A 269 -6.62 -1.84 -11.51
CA VAL A 269 -6.09 -1.76 -12.88
C VAL A 269 -5.01 -2.84 -13.10
N ALA A 270 -4.14 -3.02 -12.10
CA ALA A 270 -3.15 -4.08 -11.97
C ALA A 270 -3.22 -4.70 -10.56
N ALA A 271 -2.12 -5.19 -9.97
CA ALA A 271 -2.11 -5.56 -8.55
C ALA A 271 -2.48 -4.37 -7.65
N SER A 272 -3.03 -4.65 -6.47
CA SER A 272 -3.48 -3.61 -5.53
C SER A 272 -2.56 -3.49 -4.34
N PHE A 273 -2.10 -2.27 -4.07
CA PHE A 273 -1.30 -1.94 -2.89
C PHE A 273 -1.94 -2.32 -1.55
N ARG A 274 -3.26 -2.58 -1.51
CA ARG A 274 -4.00 -3.02 -0.34
C ARG A 274 -3.42 -4.30 0.26
N LEU A 275 -2.99 -5.26 -0.56
CA LEU A 275 -2.68 -6.63 -0.11
C LEU A 275 -1.73 -6.65 1.10
N LYS A 276 -0.56 -5.99 0.99
CA LYS A 276 0.46 -5.98 2.04
C LYS A 276 -0.04 -5.42 3.38
N HIS A 277 -1.00 -4.49 3.36
CA HIS A 277 -1.53 -3.86 4.56
C HIS A 277 -2.45 -4.81 5.34
N LEU A 278 -3.21 -5.65 4.63
CA LEU A 278 -4.22 -6.53 5.25
C LEU A 278 -3.59 -7.56 6.19
N PHE A 279 -2.45 -8.11 5.82
CA PHE A 279 -1.72 -9.08 6.62
C PHE A 279 -1.31 -8.50 7.99
N LEU A 280 -0.84 -7.25 8.04
CA LEU A 280 -0.39 -6.63 9.30
C LEU A 280 -1.50 -6.36 10.30
N CYS A 281 -2.77 -6.43 9.89
CA CYS A 281 -3.90 -6.43 10.83
C CYS A 281 -3.99 -7.69 11.69
N GLY A 282 -3.26 -8.76 11.34
CA GLY A 282 -3.44 -10.08 11.94
C GLY A 282 -4.81 -10.70 11.67
N SER A 283 -5.42 -10.28 10.58
CA SER A 283 -6.66 -10.82 10.03
C SER A 283 -6.33 -11.84 8.93
N LEU A 284 -7.24 -12.77 8.67
CA LEU A 284 -7.09 -13.73 7.59
C LEU A 284 -7.38 -13.04 6.26
N VAL A 285 -6.40 -13.06 5.35
CA VAL A 285 -6.52 -12.48 4.02
C VAL A 285 -7.19 -13.47 3.07
N PHE A 286 -8.19 -13.00 2.35
CA PHE A 286 -8.81 -13.68 1.21
C PHE A 286 -8.33 -12.98 -0.07
N HIS A 287 -7.47 -13.64 -0.84
CA HIS A 287 -6.92 -13.08 -2.07
C HIS A 287 -7.64 -13.64 -3.28
N VAL A 288 -8.35 -12.77 -3.99
CA VAL A 288 -9.11 -13.12 -5.19
C VAL A 288 -8.24 -13.04 -6.43
N GLY A 289 -8.21 -14.14 -7.21
CA GLY A 289 -7.40 -14.29 -8.41
C GLY A 289 -5.91 -14.49 -8.13
N GLU A 290 -5.17 -14.91 -9.16
CA GLU A 290 -3.74 -15.24 -9.06
C GLU A 290 -2.86 -14.62 -10.16
N GLU A 291 -3.45 -13.90 -11.12
CA GLU A 291 -2.73 -13.43 -12.30
C GLU A 291 -1.82 -12.22 -12.02
N TRP A 292 -2.31 -11.25 -11.23
CA TRP A 292 -1.67 -9.95 -11.06
C TRP A 292 -0.74 -9.92 -9.87
N LEU A 293 0.54 -9.64 -10.15
CA LEU A 293 1.62 -9.76 -9.19
C LEU A 293 2.24 -8.40 -8.86
N GLU A 294 2.71 -8.24 -7.63
CA GLU A 294 3.87 -7.39 -7.30
C GLU A 294 5.07 -8.29 -6.99
N PHE A 295 6.28 -7.72 -6.90
CA PHE A 295 7.53 -8.50 -6.75
C PHE A 295 7.54 -9.50 -5.58
N PHE A 296 6.82 -9.22 -4.50
CA PHE A 296 6.78 -10.07 -3.31
C PHE A 296 5.69 -11.16 -3.34
N TYR A 297 4.73 -11.06 -4.26
CA TYR A 297 3.59 -11.99 -4.34
C TYR A 297 4.01 -13.44 -4.53
N PRO A 298 5.02 -13.80 -5.36
CA PRO A 298 5.41 -15.19 -5.56
C PRO A 298 5.88 -15.90 -4.28
N GLN A 299 6.25 -15.17 -3.24
CA GLN A 299 6.63 -15.72 -1.94
C GLN A 299 5.45 -15.86 -0.97
N LEU A 300 4.35 -15.14 -1.22
CA LEU A 300 3.07 -15.39 -0.55
C LEU A 300 2.45 -16.66 -1.13
N LYS A 301 2.49 -17.74 -0.34
CA LYS A 301 1.92 -19.04 -0.73
C LYS A 301 0.44 -19.17 -0.34
N PRO A 302 -0.44 -19.60 -1.26
CA PRO A 302 -1.83 -19.91 -0.94
C PRO A 302 -1.92 -21.03 0.11
N TRP A 303 -2.95 -20.97 0.95
CA TRP A 303 -3.20 -21.89 2.07
C TRP A 303 -2.16 -21.88 3.21
N VAL A 304 -0.99 -21.28 2.99
CA VAL A 304 0.03 -21.05 4.02
C VAL A 304 -0.10 -19.66 4.62
N HIS A 305 -0.26 -18.64 3.79
CA HIS A 305 -0.29 -17.23 4.24
C HIS A 305 -1.68 -16.60 4.09
N TYR A 306 -2.49 -17.07 3.15
CA TYR A 306 -3.81 -16.52 2.83
C TYR A 306 -4.74 -17.59 2.23
N ILE A 307 -6.04 -17.30 2.18
CA ILE A 307 -7.04 -18.12 1.48
C ILE A 307 -7.13 -17.66 0.02
N PRO A 308 -6.75 -18.48 -0.98
CA PRO A 308 -7.00 -18.16 -2.38
C PRO A 308 -8.49 -18.28 -2.68
N VAL A 309 -9.02 -17.33 -3.45
CA VAL A 309 -10.41 -17.29 -3.89
C VAL A 309 -10.43 -17.23 -5.41
N LYS A 310 -11.32 -18.00 -6.06
CA LYS A 310 -11.46 -17.93 -7.51
C LYS A 310 -11.86 -16.53 -7.97
N GLN A 311 -11.41 -16.15 -9.14
CA GLN A 311 -11.64 -14.83 -9.74
C GLN A 311 -13.13 -14.51 -9.94
N ASP A 312 -13.98 -15.53 -10.11
CA ASP A 312 -15.43 -15.41 -10.22
C ASP A 312 -16.17 -15.47 -8.87
N LEU A 313 -15.45 -15.70 -7.77
CA LEU A 313 -15.95 -15.86 -6.40
C LEU A 313 -16.91 -17.05 -6.22
N SER A 314 -16.90 -18.01 -7.15
CA SER A 314 -17.79 -19.18 -7.11
C SER A 314 -17.60 -20.07 -5.89
N ASP A 315 -16.41 -20.05 -5.27
CA ASP A 315 -16.07 -20.81 -4.07
C ASP A 315 -16.18 -20.00 -2.77
N LEU A 316 -16.50 -18.70 -2.84
CA LEU A 316 -16.42 -17.80 -1.69
C LEU A 316 -17.32 -18.21 -0.52
N GLY A 317 -18.57 -18.58 -0.79
CA GLY A 317 -19.52 -18.98 0.25
C GLY A 317 -19.04 -20.20 1.04
N GLU A 318 -18.46 -21.17 0.32
CA GLU A 318 -17.89 -22.38 0.92
C GLU A 318 -16.64 -22.06 1.75
N LEU A 319 -15.73 -21.22 1.23
CA LEU A 319 -14.51 -20.80 1.93
C LEU A 319 -14.81 -20.03 3.22
N LEU A 320 -15.80 -19.14 3.20
CA LEU A 320 -16.24 -18.41 4.40
C LEU A 320 -16.84 -19.34 5.45
N GLN A 321 -17.57 -20.38 5.03
CA GLN A 321 -18.09 -21.38 5.95
C GLN A 321 -16.97 -22.24 6.53
N PHE A 322 -16.01 -22.66 5.70
CA PHE A 322 -14.84 -23.43 6.11
C PHE A 322 -14.06 -22.71 7.22
N VAL A 323 -13.67 -21.46 7.02
CA VAL A 323 -12.86 -20.72 8.03
C VAL A 323 -13.65 -20.42 9.31
N LYS A 324 -14.98 -20.30 9.23
CA LYS A 324 -15.85 -20.14 10.41
C LYS A 324 -15.93 -21.41 11.24
N GLU A 325 -16.05 -22.56 10.59
CA GLU A 325 -16.10 -23.88 11.25
C GLU A 325 -14.70 -24.36 11.69
N ASN A 326 -13.62 -23.76 11.17
CA ASN A 326 -12.23 -24.12 11.46
C ASN A 326 -11.41 -22.89 11.92
N ASP A 327 -11.91 -22.19 12.95
CA ASP A 327 -11.37 -20.88 13.38
C ASP A 327 -9.89 -20.93 13.81
N THR A 328 -9.45 -22.03 14.43
CA THR A 328 -8.04 -22.23 14.82
C THR A 328 -7.14 -22.28 13.59
N ILE A 329 -7.53 -23.04 12.56
CA ILE A 329 -6.79 -23.12 11.29
C ILE A 329 -6.75 -21.76 10.61
N ALA A 330 -7.89 -21.05 10.59
CA ALA A 330 -7.99 -19.70 10.05
C ALA A 330 -7.02 -18.73 10.76
N GLN A 331 -6.91 -18.83 12.08
CA GLN A 331 -5.98 -18.04 12.88
C GLN A 331 -4.52 -18.36 12.55
N GLU A 332 -4.16 -19.63 12.37
CA GLU A 332 -2.78 -20.02 12.05
C GLU A 332 -2.34 -19.53 10.67
N ILE A 333 -3.20 -19.62 9.66
CA ILE A 333 -2.93 -19.05 8.33
C ILE A 333 -2.73 -17.53 8.43
N ALA A 334 -3.58 -16.83 9.20
CA ALA A 334 -3.44 -15.39 9.42
C ALA A 334 -2.11 -15.01 10.10
N LYS A 335 -1.70 -15.76 11.13
CA LYS A 335 -0.41 -15.57 11.81
C LYS A 335 0.77 -15.78 10.86
N SER A 336 0.74 -16.85 10.06
CA SER A 336 1.77 -17.16 9.07
C SER A 336 1.97 -16.01 8.08
N GLY A 337 0.88 -15.42 7.56
CA GLY A 337 0.94 -14.25 6.69
C GLY A 337 1.62 -13.02 7.31
N ILE A 338 1.38 -12.75 8.60
CA ILE A 338 2.08 -11.67 9.33
C ILE A 338 3.57 -11.95 9.40
N VAL A 339 3.96 -13.16 9.81
CA VAL A 339 5.37 -13.54 10.02
C VAL A 339 6.15 -13.35 8.73
N PHE A 340 5.61 -13.81 7.62
CA PHE A 340 6.21 -13.62 6.30
C PHE A 340 6.45 -12.14 5.98
N LEU A 341 5.44 -11.29 6.12
CA LEU A 341 5.60 -9.87 5.80
C LEU A 341 6.58 -9.15 6.73
N LYS A 342 6.64 -9.52 8.02
CA LYS A 342 7.57 -8.89 8.95
C LYS A 342 9.03 -9.20 8.62
N LEU A 343 9.31 -10.41 8.13
CA LEU A 343 10.65 -10.85 7.74
C LEU A 343 11.07 -10.31 6.37
N SER A 344 10.10 -9.96 5.51
CA SER A 344 10.41 -9.36 4.23
C SER A 344 10.93 -7.93 4.33
N THR A 345 12.14 -7.70 3.83
CA THR A 345 12.69 -6.36 3.59
C THR A 345 12.60 -6.05 2.09
N TYR A 346 12.44 -4.78 1.71
CA TYR A 346 12.41 -4.35 0.29
C TYR A 346 13.71 -3.65 -0.12
N GLU A 347 14.47 -3.10 0.84
CA GLU A 347 15.67 -2.29 0.60
C GLU A 347 16.81 -3.12 0.00
N SER A 348 17.04 -4.35 0.46
CA SER A 348 18.06 -5.22 -0.12
C SER A 348 17.67 -5.73 -1.52
N TRP A 349 16.38 -5.81 -1.84
CA TRP A 349 15.90 -6.30 -3.13
C TRP A 349 16.21 -5.33 -4.25
N LEU A 350 15.96 -4.03 -4.01
CA LEU A 350 16.21 -3.02 -5.05
C LEU A 350 17.69 -2.91 -5.37
N LEU A 351 18.56 -2.95 -4.34
CA LEU A 351 20.01 -2.95 -4.54
C LEU A 351 20.45 -4.15 -5.39
N GLU A 352 20.02 -5.36 -5.04
CA GLU A 352 20.37 -6.59 -5.78
C GLU A 352 19.86 -6.52 -7.22
N CYS A 353 18.62 -6.08 -7.42
CA CYS A 353 18.00 -5.92 -8.73
C CYS A 353 18.77 -4.97 -9.64
N LEU A 354 19.04 -3.75 -9.16
CA LEU A 354 19.75 -2.73 -9.94
C LEU A 354 21.21 -3.12 -10.18
N THR A 355 21.86 -3.75 -9.21
CA THR A 355 23.23 -4.27 -9.38
C THR A 355 23.27 -5.35 -10.45
N TYR A 356 22.36 -6.33 -10.42
CA TYR A 356 22.35 -7.38 -11.44
C TYR A 356 22.03 -6.82 -12.84
N PHE A 357 21.04 -5.93 -12.94
CA PHE A 357 20.69 -5.29 -14.22
C PHE A 357 21.84 -4.44 -14.78
N SER A 358 22.60 -3.77 -13.92
CA SER A 358 23.77 -3.01 -14.34
C SER A 358 24.87 -3.87 -14.96
N VAL A 359 25.05 -5.12 -14.48
CA VAL A 359 25.98 -6.08 -15.10
C VAL A 359 25.51 -6.46 -16.51
N LEU A 360 24.20 -6.60 -16.74
CA LEU A 360 23.64 -6.90 -18.07
C LEU A 360 23.79 -5.74 -19.06
N THR A 361 23.96 -4.52 -18.56
CA THR A 361 24.18 -3.29 -19.36
C THR A 361 25.67 -2.88 -19.45
N ALA A 362 26.55 -3.48 -18.62
CA ALA A 362 27.98 -3.19 -18.54
C ALA A 362 28.79 -3.30 -19.85
N PRO A 363 28.44 -4.13 -20.86
CA PRO A 363 29.11 -4.10 -22.17
C PRO A 363 28.97 -2.76 -22.91
N CYS A 364 28.15 -1.84 -22.41
CA CYS A 364 27.86 -0.54 -23.00
C CYS A 364 28.71 0.57 -22.35
N SER A 365 30.05 0.54 -22.54
CA SER A 365 31.00 1.50 -21.93
C SER A 365 30.96 2.93 -22.49
N ILE A 366 29.88 3.33 -23.17
CA ILE A 366 29.59 4.74 -23.49
C ILE A 366 28.11 4.95 -23.15
N PRO A 367 27.79 5.65 -22.04
CA PRO A 367 26.41 6.00 -21.73
C PRO A 367 25.80 6.71 -22.93
N ALA A 368 24.62 6.28 -23.35
CA ALA A 368 23.74 7.07 -24.20
C ALA A 368 23.38 8.43 -23.55
N GLY A 369 23.75 8.64 -22.29
CA GLY A 369 23.53 9.85 -21.47
C GLY A 369 24.33 11.09 -21.73
N VAL A 370 25.22 11.15 -22.75
CA VAL A 370 25.93 12.39 -23.08
C VAL A 370 24.95 13.58 -23.30
N PRO A 371 23.80 13.42 -23.97
CA PRO A 371 22.82 14.50 -24.12
C PRO A 371 22.08 14.85 -22.82
N MET A 372 21.67 13.85 -22.02
CA MET A 372 20.92 14.11 -20.77
C MET A 372 21.82 14.79 -19.72
N MET A 373 23.06 14.32 -19.58
CA MET A 373 24.08 14.97 -18.76
C MET A 373 24.37 16.40 -19.26
N ALA A 374 24.50 16.60 -20.58
CA ALA A 374 24.72 17.94 -21.14
C ALA A 374 23.54 18.88 -20.86
N MET A 375 22.30 18.41 -20.96
CA MET A 375 21.10 19.19 -20.66
C MET A 375 20.99 19.53 -19.17
N GLN A 376 21.22 18.58 -18.26
CA GLN A 376 21.17 18.85 -16.82
C GLN A 376 22.36 19.73 -16.36
N LYS A 377 23.54 19.52 -16.94
CA LYS A 377 24.72 20.38 -16.67
C LYS A 377 24.55 21.79 -17.23
N ALA A 378 23.89 21.95 -18.38
CA ALA A 378 23.51 23.26 -18.91
C ALA A 378 22.40 23.94 -18.09
N ALA A 379 21.53 23.16 -17.44
CA ALA A 379 20.53 23.66 -16.51
C ALA A 379 21.10 24.06 -15.12
N GLY A 380 22.38 23.76 -14.85
CA GLY A 380 23.11 24.22 -13.66
C GLY A 380 22.87 23.43 -12.36
N GLU A 381 21.97 22.44 -12.34
CA GLU A 381 21.67 21.62 -11.16
C GLU A 381 21.40 20.14 -11.55
N THR A 382 21.91 19.20 -10.76
CA THR A 382 21.54 17.78 -10.80
C THR A 382 20.15 17.55 -10.20
N LEU A 383 19.51 16.41 -10.48
CA LEU A 383 18.21 16.05 -9.86
C LEU A 383 18.23 16.10 -8.33
N LEU A 384 19.34 15.65 -7.71
CA LEU A 384 19.49 15.67 -6.26
C LEU A 384 19.64 17.10 -5.72
N GLU A 385 20.32 17.98 -6.44
CA GLU A 385 20.42 19.41 -6.09
C GLU A 385 19.07 20.10 -6.26
N ARG A 386 18.39 19.85 -7.38
CA ARG A 386 17.05 20.36 -7.65
C ARG A 386 16.04 19.90 -6.59
N LYS A 387 16.01 18.61 -6.23
CA LYS A 387 15.11 18.07 -5.21
C LYS A 387 15.40 18.67 -3.83
N ARG A 388 16.68 18.86 -3.49
CA ARG A 388 17.08 19.57 -2.26
C ARG A 388 16.66 21.04 -2.27
N ARG A 389 16.77 21.73 -3.40
CA ARG A 389 16.29 23.12 -3.56
C ARG A 389 14.77 23.20 -3.45
N GLU A 390 14.03 22.39 -4.22
CA GLU A 390 12.57 22.34 -4.17
C GLU A 390 12.06 22.00 -2.75
N GLN A 391 12.72 21.09 -2.02
CA GLN A 391 12.40 20.81 -0.63
C GLN A 391 12.67 22.01 0.31
N ARG A 392 13.78 22.73 0.11
CA ARG A 392 14.09 23.94 0.88
C ARG A 392 13.08 25.04 0.60
N GLU A 393 12.76 25.30 -0.66
CA GLU A 393 11.75 26.28 -1.09
C GLU A 393 10.37 25.93 -0.52
N MET A 394 9.97 24.66 -0.57
CA MET A 394 8.72 24.21 0.05
C MET A 394 8.72 24.35 1.57
N TYR A 395 9.85 24.10 2.23
CA TYR A 395 9.99 24.30 3.67
C TYR A 395 9.91 25.78 4.05
N GLU A 396 10.56 26.66 3.29
CA GLU A 396 10.51 28.11 3.46
C GLU A 396 9.09 28.65 3.20
N LEU A 397 8.40 28.18 2.17
CA LEU A 397 7.00 28.52 1.90
C LEU A 397 6.08 28.09 3.05
N LYS A 398 6.25 26.87 3.57
CA LYS A 398 5.48 26.40 4.74
C LYS A 398 5.80 27.20 5.99
N LEU A 399 7.08 27.53 6.23
CA LEU A 399 7.48 28.41 7.33
C LEU A 399 6.84 29.79 7.22
N ALA A 400 6.82 30.37 6.01
CA ALA A 400 6.19 31.65 5.76
C ALA A 400 4.67 31.59 6.00
N GLU A 401 3.99 30.54 5.52
CA GLU A 401 2.57 30.31 5.77
C GLU A 401 2.26 30.18 7.26
N TRP A 402 3.06 29.39 7.98
CA TRP A 402 2.90 29.20 9.43
C TRP A 402 3.18 30.48 10.22
N SER A 403 4.24 31.21 9.86
CA SER A 403 4.57 32.50 10.46
C SER A 403 3.45 33.52 10.25
N ALA A 404 2.87 33.58 9.05
CA ALA A 404 1.73 34.44 8.76
C ALA A 404 0.49 34.06 9.58
N ARG A 405 0.20 32.76 9.73
CA ARG A 405 -0.90 32.29 10.61
C ARG A 405 -0.67 32.67 12.07
N LEU A 406 0.55 32.51 12.57
CA LEU A 406 0.95 32.91 13.92
C LEU A 406 0.75 34.41 14.14
N HIS A 407 1.17 35.26 13.19
CA HIS A 407 0.96 36.72 13.27
C HIS A 407 -0.52 37.10 13.30
N VAL A 408 -1.37 36.41 12.52
CA VAL A 408 -2.82 36.64 12.55
C VAL A 408 -3.39 36.24 13.91
N THR A 409 -2.98 35.11 14.48
CA THR A 409 -3.43 34.70 15.82
C THR A 409 -2.92 35.64 16.92
N GLU A 410 -1.69 36.12 16.85
CA GLU A 410 -1.15 37.11 17.79
C GLU A 410 -1.88 38.45 17.67
N GLY A 411 -2.22 38.90 16.46
CA GLY A 411 -3.04 40.09 16.24
C GLY A 411 -4.45 39.97 16.81
N LEU A 412 -5.08 38.80 16.67
CA LEU A 412 -6.40 38.53 17.27
C LEU A 412 -6.33 38.50 18.81
N ILE A 413 -5.26 37.94 19.37
CA ILE A 413 -5.03 37.97 20.83
C ILE A 413 -4.83 39.42 21.29
N GLY A 414 -4.04 40.21 20.58
CA GLY A 414 -3.84 41.63 20.88
C GLY A 414 -5.13 42.45 20.79
N GLU A 415 -6.01 42.19 19.82
CA GLU A 415 -7.34 42.83 19.74
C GLU A 415 -8.29 42.39 20.87
N VAL A 416 -8.17 41.15 21.33
CA VAL A 416 -8.94 40.66 22.48
C VAL A 416 -8.42 41.31 23.76
N ASP A 417 -7.10 41.36 23.95
CA ASP A 417 -6.46 42.00 25.11
C ASP A 417 -6.73 43.51 25.13
N SER A 418 -6.69 44.20 23.99
CA SER A 418 -7.03 45.62 23.92
C SER A 418 -8.51 45.88 24.19
N LYS A 419 -9.42 44.98 23.77
CA LYS A 419 -10.84 45.06 24.12
C LYS A 419 -11.10 44.77 25.59
N ILE A 420 -10.28 43.92 26.22
CA ILE A 420 -10.29 43.67 27.66
C ILE A 420 -9.78 44.90 28.42
N GLU A 421 -8.78 45.61 27.90
CA GLU A 421 -8.27 46.84 28.52
C GLU A 421 -9.18 48.07 28.27
N GLU A 422 -9.87 48.17 27.13
CA GLU A 422 -10.82 49.26 26.83
C GLU A 422 -12.16 49.11 27.55
N ASN A 423 -12.61 47.88 27.88
CA ASN A 423 -13.73 47.68 28.79
C ASN A 423 -13.26 47.88 30.23
N SER A 424 -13.25 49.12 30.67
CA SER A 424 -12.95 49.49 32.05
C SER A 424 -13.82 48.71 33.05
N THR A 425 -13.17 48.23 34.11
CA THR A 425 -13.79 47.59 35.30
C THR A 425 -14.85 48.45 36.00
N GLU A 426 -15.03 49.70 35.56
CA GLU A 426 -16.03 50.65 36.06
C GLU A 426 -17.43 50.38 35.45
N SER A 427 -17.50 50.02 34.15
CA SER A 427 -18.77 49.70 33.46
C SER A 427 -19.41 48.40 33.96
N ASP A 428 -18.60 47.41 34.33
CA ASP A 428 -19.10 46.12 34.79
C ASP A 428 -19.64 46.19 36.23
N LEU A 429 -19.08 47.07 37.07
CA LEU A 429 -19.56 47.29 38.44
C LEU A 429 -20.92 48.00 38.47
N GLU A 430 -21.11 49.03 37.64
CA GLU A 430 -22.41 49.71 37.51
C GLU A 430 -23.50 48.76 37.00
N THR A 431 -23.18 47.90 36.02
CA THR A 431 -24.14 46.93 35.47
C THR A 431 -24.50 45.84 36.50
N ILE A 432 -23.55 45.39 37.31
CA ILE A 432 -23.80 44.42 38.39
C ILE A 432 -24.65 45.04 39.50
N GLU A 433 -24.41 46.30 39.86
CA GLU A 433 -25.19 47.00 40.88
C GLU A 433 -26.64 47.28 40.43
N GLU A 434 -26.84 47.53 39.13
CA GLU A 434 -28.18 47.66 38.53
C GLU A 434 -28.94 46.32 38.53
N LEU A 435 -28.25 45.21 38.21
CA LEU A 435 -28.83 43.87 38.22
C LEU A 435 -29.15 43.34 39.63
N LEU A 436 -28.38 43.73 40.64
CA LEU A 436 -28.62 43.34 42.04
C LEU A 436 -29.79 44.10 42.69
N ASN A 437 -30.16 45.27 42.15
CA ASN A 437 -31.27 46.08 42.62
C ASN A 437 -32.62 45.78 41.93
N LEU A 438 -32.65 44.81 40.99
CA LEU A 438 -33.90 44.34 40.40
C LEU A 438 -34.72 43.52 41.42
N PRO A 439 -36.04 43.76 41.56
CA PRO A 439 -36.88 42.99 42.47
C PRO A 439 -36.92 41.52 42.05
N ARG A 440 -36.57 40.60 42.98
CA ARG A 440 -36.67 39.15 42.77
C ARG A 440 -38.14 38.75 42.57
N ASN A 441 -38.44 38.20 41.39
CA ASN A 441 -39.74 37.60 41.11
C ASN A 441 -40.00 36.38 42.01
N GLN A 442 -41.24 36.27 42.46
CA GLN A 442 -41.78 35.22 43.32
C GLN A 442 -41.69 33.83 42.68
N GLU A 443 -41.35 32.84 43.50
CA GLU A 443 -41.38 31.41 43.16
C GLU A 443 -42.79 30.99 42.70
N LEU A 444 -42.87 30.29 41.56
CA LEU A 444 -44.05 29.52 41.17
C LEU A 444 -43.72 28.02 41.15
N PRO A 445 -44.65 27.15 41.57
CA PRO A 445 -44.34 25.77 41.92
C PRO A 445 -44.28 24.85 40.71
N TRP A 446 -43.48 23.79 40.87
CA TRP A 446 -43.42 22.62 40.02
C TRP A 446 -44.80 22.01 39.75
N ASP A 447 -45.12 21.72 38.47
CA ASP A 447 -46.19 20.79 38.12
C ASP A 447 -45.71 19.71 37.14
N SER A 448 -46.17 18.50 37.45
CA SER A 448 -45.88 17.22 36.85
C SER A 448 -47.03 16.80 35.93
N GLY A 449 -46.76 16.37 34.69
CA GLY A 449 -47.73 15.53 33.98
C GLY A 449 -47.76 15.55 32.45
N LYS A 450 -47.46 14.38 31.87
CA LYS A 450 -48.10 13.72 30.71
C LYS A 450 -48.58 14.56 29.52
N LYS A 451 -47.98 14.32 28.36
CA LYS A 451 -48.55 13.44 27.32
C LYS A 451 -47.50 12.98 26.32
#